data_AF-A0A8T4PL76-F1
#
_entry.id   AF-A0A8T4PL76-F1
#
_cell.length_a   1.000
_cell.length_b   1.000
_cell.length_c   1.000
_cell.angle_alpha   90.00
_cell.angle_beta   90.00
_cell.angle_gamma   90.00
#
_symmetry.space_group_name_H-M   'P 1'
#
loop_
_entity.id
_entity.type
_entity.pdbx_description
1 polymer ?
#
loop_
_entity_poly.entity_id
_entity_poly.type
_entity_poly.pdbx_seq_one_letter_code
_entity_poly.pdbx_strand_id
1 'polypeptide(L)'
;MHRIKIPVRLGYIMDSAEKIIDRQIKDIDKIDLTYLSGFDFEVSSIMSDDEEVLFKIVDKKSSIDNEPYIFLFAEKYSLETNGIDYHPRLDFINDIKAKVGEKYSKKVSARDVNNDIARFTSSSDIFQIAENGLIDFTPTAESIGLHFATITVEDSKGFKDTQVVKIEVV
;
A
#
# COMPACT_ATOMS: atom_id res chain seq x y z
N MET A 1 1.56 45.85 -13.58
CA MET A 1 1.76 44.40 -13.41
C MET A 1 1.65 44.07 -11.92
N HIS A 2 0.57 43.41 -11.49
CA HIS A 2 0.50 42.83 -10.14
C HIS A 2 1.39 41.59 -10.13
N ARG A 3 2.49 41.61 -9.39
CA ARG A 3 3.26 40.40 -9.08
C ARG A 3 2.46 39.62 -8.05
N ILE A 4 1.90 38.48 -8.44
CA ILE A 4 1.36 37.49 -7.50
C ILE A 4 2.55 36.97 -6.70
N LYS A 5 2.62 37.34 -5.41
CA LYS A 5 3.57 36.75 -4.48
C LYS A 5 3.02 35.38 -4.11
N ILE A 6 3.56 34.33 -4.73
CA ILE A 6 3.19 32.96 -4.35
C ILE A 6 3.82 32.71 -2.97
N PRO A 7 3.04 32.49 -1.90
CA PRO A 7 3.56 32.43 -0.54
C PRO A 7 4.29 31.12 -0.23
N VAL A 8 4.61 30.31 -1.24
CA VAL A 8 5.23 28.98 -1.11
C VAL A 8 6.68 29.00 -1.59
N ARG A 9 7.57 28.37 -0.83
CA ARG A 9 8.97 28.13 -1.20
C ARG A 9 9.13 26.90 -2.11
N LEU A 10 8.28 26.74 -3.12
CA LEU A 10 8.15 25.49 -3.90
C LEU A 10 9.49 25.03 -4.51
N GLY A 11 10.29 25.94 -5.07
CA GLY A 11 11.61 25.58 -5.61
C GLY A 11 12.53 24.99 -4.55
N TYR A 12 12.58 25.58 -3.35
CA TYR A 12 13.39 25.06 -2.25
C TYR A 12 12.85 23.73 -1.71
N ILE A 13 11.53 23.53 -1.72
CA ILE A 13 10.90 22.25 -1.34
C ILE A 13 11.28 21.16 -2.35
N MET A 14 11.22 21.45 -3.65
CA MET A 14 11.59 20.51 -4.72
C MET A 14 13.08 20.14 -4.64
N ASP A 15 13.97 21.13 -4.51
CA ASP A 15 15.41 20.90 -4.33
C ASP A 15 15.73 20.07 -3.08
N SER A 16 14.91 20.21 -2.03
CA SER A 16 15.07 19.43 -0.78
C SER A 16 14.57 18.00 -0.97
N ALA A 17 13.44 17.80 -1.66
CA ALA A 17 12.92 16.48 -1.99
C ALA A 17 13.92 15.69 -2.84
N GLU A 18 14.51 16.30 -3.88
CA GLU A 18 15.55 15.64 -4.70
C GLU A 18 16.75 15.19 -3.87
N LYS A 19 17.19 16.00 -2.90
CA LYS A 19 18.30 15.62 -2.02
C LYS A 19 17.95 14.48 -1.06
N ILE A 20 16.69 14.43 -0.59
CA ILE A 20 16.20 13.31 0.22
C ILE A 20 16.25 12.02 -0.63
N ILE A 21 15.74 12.07 -1.86
CA ILE A 21 15.77 10.96 -2.81
C ILE A 21 17.22 10.51 -3.07
N ASP A 22 18.13 11.44 -3.40
CA ASP A 22 19.54 11.14 -3.66
C ASP A 22 20.26 10.50 -2.46
N ARG A 23 19.88 10.91 -1.24
CA ARG A 23 20.43 10.36 0.00
C ARG A 23 19.91 8.95 0.20
N GLN A 24 18.62 8.74 -0.01
CA GLN A 24 17.95 7.46 0.17
C GLN A 24 18.39 6.42 -0.87
N ILE A 25 18.68 6.82 -2.12
CA ILE A 25 19.27 5.95 -3.15
C ILE A 25 20.64 5.37 -2.69
N LYS A 26 21.40 6.10 -1.87
CA LYS A 26 22.70 5.63 -1.37
C LYS A 26 22.55 4.61 -0.25
N ASP A 27 21.50 4.73 0.56
CA ASP A 27 21.23 3.92 1.74
C ASP A 27 19.79 3.40 1.69
N ILE A 28 19.48 2.56 0.70
CA ILE A 28 18.11 2.16 0.33
C ILE A 28 17.33 1.48 1.48
N ASP A 29 18.03 0.87 2.43
CA ASP A 29 17.49 0.13 3.56
C ASP A 29 17.23 0.98 4.81
N LYS A 30 17.55 2.28 4.79
CA LYS A 30 17.50 3.15 5.98
C LYS A 30 16.99 4.53 5.66
N ILE A 31 16.15 5.06 6.57
CA ILE A 31 15.78 6.48 6.55
C ILE A 31 16.70 7.23 7.54
N ASP A 32 17.54 8.12 7.02
CA ASP A 32 18.47 8.92 7.82
C ASP A 32 17.73 10.08 8.51
N LEU A 33 17.13 9.81 9.68
CA LEU A 33 16.41 10.81 10.46
C LEU A 33 17.29 12.00 10.89
N THR A 34 18.60 11.80 11.03
CA THR A 34 19.53 12.89 11.36
C THR A 34 19.61 13.87 10.19
N TYR A 35 19.75 13.34 8.98
CA TYR A 35 19.73 14.14 7.75
C TYR A 35 18.39 14.87 7.58
N LEU A 36 17.26 14.18 7.76
CA LEU A 36 15.92 14.78 7.65
C LEU A 36 15.69 15.90 8.67
N SER A 37 16.22 15.78 9.88
CA SER A 37 16.10 16.81 10.92
C SER A 37 16.92 18.08 10.64
N GLY A 38 17.85 18.03 9.68
CA GLY A 38 18.72 19.15 9.34
C GLY A 38 18.06 20.22 8.45
N PHE A 39 16.90 19.93 7.88
CA PHE A 39 16.15 20.89 7.08
C PHE A 39 15.46 21.94 7.97
N ASP A 40 15.18 23.12 7.40
CA ASP A 40 14.39 24.15 8.10
C ASP A 40 12.87 23.91 8.03
N PHE A 41 12.48 22.80 7.39
CA PHE A 41 11.14 22.24 7.31
C PHE A 41 10.99 21.09 8.31
N GLU A 42 9.76 20.75 8.65
CA GLU A 42 9.49 19.47 9.31
C GLU A 42 9.32 18.40 8.24
N VAL A 43 10.18 17.39 8.26
CA VAL A 43 10.14 16.26 7.33
C VAL A 43 9.83 14.99 8.12
N SER A 44 8.78 14.29 7.71
CA SER A 44 8.38 13.01 8.29
C SER A 44 8.16 11.99 7.17
N SER A 45 8.42 10.72 7.44
CA SER A 45 8.11 9.61 6.54
C SER A 45 7.00 8.74 7.11
N ILE A 46 6.22 8.16 6.20
CA ILE A 46 5.25 7.11 6.47
C ILE A 46 5.63 5.98 5.53
N MET A 47 6.10 4.85 6.07
CA MET A 47 6.24 3.63 5.28
C MET A 47 4.84 3.15 4.93
N SER A 48 4.52 3.09 3.63
CA SER A 48 3.24 2.57 3.16
C SER A 48 3.30 1.07 2.94
N ASP A 49 4.44 0.55 2.50
CA ASP A 49 4.78 -0.88 2.44
C ASP A 49 6.32 -1.05 2.37
N ASP A 50 6.78 -2.26 2.06
CA ASP A 50 8.20 -2.59 1.97
C ASP A 50 8.92 -1.85 0.83
N GLU A 51 8.22 -1.46 -0.24
CA GLU A 51 8.81 -0.79 -1.40
C GLU A 51 8.53 0.72 -1.44
N GLU A 52 7.54 1.22 -0.70
CA GLU A 52 7.06 2.59 -0.82
C GLU A 52 7.15 3.37 0.50
N VAL A 53 7.80 4.52 0.43
CA VAL A 53 7.89 5.49 1.53
C VAL A 53 7.27 6.81 1.08
N LEU A 54 6.23 7.24 1.79
CA LEU A 54 5.63 8.55 1.62
C LEU A 54 6.34 9.56 2.51
N PHE A 55 6.99 10.54 1.91
CA PHE A 55 7.55 11.68 2.62
C PHE A 55 6.55 12.84 2.66
N LYS A 56 6.52 13.48 3.82
CA LYS A 56 5.75 14.68 4.09
C LYS A 56 6.68 15.79 4.54
N ILE A 57 6.70 16.88 3.79
CA ILE A 57 7.39 18.13 4.12
C ILE A 57 6.34 19.14 4.57
N VAL A 58 6.49 19.69 5.77
CA VAL A 58 5.67 20.77 6.29
C VAL A 58 6.50 22.05 6.37
N ASP A 59 6.12 23.05 5.58
CA ASP A 59 6.75 24.36 5.58
C ASP A 59 6.00 25.34 6.50
N LYS A 60 6.50 25.49 7.72
CA LYS A 60 5.96 26.45 8.69
C LYS A 60 6.28 27.91 8.36
N LYS A 61 7.18 28.19 7.41
CA LYS A 61 7.52 29.57 6.97
C LYS A 61 6.64 30.05 5.81
N SER A 62 5.99 29.13 5.12
CA SER A 62 5.03 29.40 4.05
C SER A 62 3.65 28.99 4.52
N SER A 63 2.72 29.94 4.68
CA SER A 63 1.35 29.64 5.11
C SER A 63 0.30 30.46 4.36
N ILE A 64 -0.91 29.91 4.27
CA ILE A 64 -2.13 30.62 3.90
C ILE A 64 -3.08 30.53 5.09
N ASP A 65 -3.63 31.66 5.52
CA ASP A 65 -4.58 31.71 6.65
C ASP A 65 -4.07 31.01 7.93
N ASN A 66 -2.77 31.15 8.20
CA ASN A 66 -2.02 30.49 9.28
C ASN A 66 -1.86 28.97 9.16
N GLU A 67 -2.33 28.35 8.08
CA GLU A 67 -2.09 26.93 7.79
C GLU A 67 -0.80 26.76 6.96
N PRO A 68 0.15 25.91 7.41
CA PRO A 68 1.40 25.70 6.70
C PRO A 68 1.18 24.90 5.41
N TYR A 69 2.02 25.14 4.41
CA TYR A 69 2.02 24.28 3.22
C TYR A 69 2.56 22.89 3.55
N ILE A 70 1.87 21.89 3.00
CA ILE A 70 2.28 20.48 3.06
C ILE A 70 2.58 20.03 1.65
N PHE A 71 3.76 19.44 1.47
CA PHE A 71 4.16 18.77 0.24
C PHE A 71 4.35 17.28 0.52
N LEU A 72 3.73 16.45 -0.31
CA LEU A 72 3.81 15.00 -0.22
C LEU A 72 4.48 14.47 -1.48
N PHE A 73 5.41 13.54 -1.33
CA PHE A 73 5.99 12.78 -2.43
C PHE A 73 6.27 11.36 -1.97
N ALA A 74 6.15 10.40 -2.87
CA ALA A 74 6.42 9.00 -2.60
C ALA A 74 7.70 8.59 -3.31
N GLU A 75 8.52 7.82 -2.60
CA GLU A 75 9.65 7.11 -3.17
C GLU A 75 9.28 5.63 -3.27
N LYS A 76 9.52 5.04 -4.44
CA LYS A 76 9.39 3.61 -4.68
C LYS A 76 10.77 3.02 -4.89
N TYR A 77 11.16 2.07 -4.05
CA TYR A 77 12.42 1.35 -4.17
C TYR A 77 12.20 0.01 -4.86
N SER A 78 13.20 -0.43 -5.61
CA SER A 78 13.34 -1.82 -6.00
C SER A 78 14.23 -2.47 -4.94
N LEU A 79 13.63 -3.23 -4.05
CA LEU A 79 14.38 -3.97 -3.05
C LEU A 79 15.07 -5.16 -3.73
N GLU A 80 16.37 -5.31 -3.51
CA GLU A 80 17.01 -6.61 -3.69
C GLU A 80 16.84 -7.41 -2.40
N THR A 81 16.55 -8.71 -2.52
CA THR A 81 16.25 -9.54 -1.35
C THR A 81 17.43 -9.56 -0.38
N ASN A 82 18.68 -9.65 -0.86
CA ASN A 82 19.90 -9.62 -0.03
C ASN A 82 19.84 -10.52 1.23
N GLY A 83 19.03 -11.59 1.18
CA GLY A 83 18.76 -12.49 2.30
C GLY A 83 17.73 -11.98 3.34
N ILE A 84 17.19 -10.78 3.15
CA ILE A 84 16.02 -10.23 3.83
C ILE A 84 14.76 -10.80 3.17
N ASP A 85 13.78 -11.10 4.00
CA ASP A 85 12.48 -11.61 3.60
C ASP A 85 11.43 -10.50 3.81
N TYR A 86 10.61 -10.27 2.79
CA TYR A 86 9.60 -9.21 2.73
C TYR A 86 8.21 -9.80 2.86
N HIS A 87 7.23 -8.98 3.26
CA HIS A 87 5.87 -9.47 3.42
C HIS A 87 5.20 -9.65 2.04
N PRO A 88 4.41 -10.71 1.84
CA PRO A 88 3.60 -10.83 0.64
C PRO A 88 2.53 -9.75 0.66
N ARG A 89 2.21 -9.20 -0.49
CA ARG A 89 1.23 -8.13 -0.69
C ARG A 89 0.07 -8.63 -1.51
N LEU A 90 -1.11 -8.68 -0.92
CA LEU A 90 -2.34 -9.06 -1.60
C LEU A 90 -2.74 -7.95 -2.60
N ASP A 91 -3.02 -8.31 -3.84
CA ASP A 91 -3.59 -7.36 -4.78
C ASP A 91 -5.04 -7.05 -4.39
N PHE A 92 -5.44 -5.79 -4.56
CA PHE A 92 -6.76 -5.35 -4.12
C PHE A 92 -7.88 -6.17 -4.76
N ILE A 93 -8.69 -6.79 -3.91
CA ILE A 93 -9.84 -7.60 -4.28
C ILE A 93 -11.09 -6.72 -4.23
N ASN A 94 -11.63 -6.41 -5.41
CA ASN A 94 -12.95 -5.77 -5.51
C ASN A 94 -14.05 -6.65 -4.88
N ASP A 95 -15.09 -5.98 -4.38
CA ASP A 95 -16.35 -6.60 -3.96
C ASP A 95 -16.82 -7.68 -4.93
N ILE A 96 -17.29 -8.79 -4.38
CA ILE A 96 -17.78 -9.93 -5.13
C ILE A 96 -19.30 -9.82 -5.25
N LYS A 97 -19.80 -9.99 -6.47
CA LYS A 97 -21.23 -10.18 -6.74
C LYS A 97 -21.42 -11.54 -7.38
N ALA A 98 -22.20 -12.40 -6.75
CA ALA A 98 -22.49 -13.74 -7.24
C ALA A 98 -24.01 -13.95 -7.28
N LYS A 99 -24.46 -14.86 -8.14
CA LYS A 99 -25.88 -15.15 -8.33
C LYS A 99 -26.18 -16.60 -7.98
N VAL A 100 -27.29 -16.83 -7.30
CA VAL A 100 -27.70 -18.18 -6.89
C VAL A 100 -27.81 -19.10 -8.10
N GLY A 101 -27.18 -20.28 -7.99
CA GLY A 101 -27.16 -21.30 -9.04
C GLY A 101 -26.20 -21.01 -10.20
N GLU A 102 -25.58 -19.83 -10.27
CA GLU A 102 -24.58 -19.49 -11.28
C GLU A 102 -23.17 -19.70 -10.73
N LYS A 103 -22.33 -20.39 -11.50
CA LYS A 103 -20.94 -20.61 -11.13
C LYS A 103 -20.18 -19.28 -11.09
N TYR A 104 -19.55 -18.97 -9.97
CA TYR A 104 -18.65 -17.85 -9.80
C TYR A 104 -17.21 -18.33 -9.76
N SER A 105 -16.33 -17.71 -10.55
CA SER A 105 -14.90 -18.01 -10.52
C SER A 105 -14.07 -16.74 -10.64
N LYS A 106 -13.11 -16.55 -9.72
CA LYS A 106 -12.16 -15.42 -9.73
C LYS A 106 -10.82 -15.85 -9.16
N LYS A 107 -9.75 -15.44 -9.86
CA LYS A 107 -8.38 -15.57 -9.38
C LYS A 107 -8.01 -14.31 -8.60
N VAL A 108 -7.54 -14.47 -7.37
CA VAL A 108 -6.83 -13.41 -6.64
C VAL A 108 -5.33 -13.60 -6.83
N SER A 109 -4.58 -12.51 -6.70
CA SER A 109 -3.14 -12.49 -6.85
C SER A 109 -2.51 -11.73 -5.69
N ALA A 110 -1.22 -12.01 -5.49
CA ALA A 110 -0.37 -11.29 -4.56
C ALA A 110 1.00 -11.15 -5.20
N ARG A 111 1.79 -10.24 -4.66
CA ARG A 111 3.19 -9.98 -5.05
C ARG A 111 4.06 -10.07 -3.83
N ASP A 112 5.26 -10.56 -4.03
CA ASP A 112 6.26 -10.66 -2.99
C ASP A 112 7.63 -10.39 -3.61
N VAL A 113 8.49 -9.63 -2.92
CA VAL A 113 9.82 -9.26 -3.43
C VAL A 113 10.74 -10.49 -3.51
N ASN A 114 10.61 -11.42 -2.57
CA ASN A 114 11.30 -12.71 -2.53
C ASN A 114 10.70 -13.72 -3.51
N ASN A 115 9.50 -13.45 -4.02
CA ASN A 115 8.74 -14.29 -4.93
C ASN A 115 8.48 -15.69 -4.35
N ASP A 116 8.20 -15.76 -3.04
CA ASP A 116 8.06 -17.00 -2.28
C ASP A 116 6.66 -17.17 -1.63
N ILE A 117 5.63 -16.57 -2.23
CA ILE A 117 4.23 -16.75 -1.85
C ILE A 117 3.92 -18.24 -1.69
N ALA A 118 3.44 -18.64 -0.52
CA ALA A 118 3.17 -20.04 -0.20
C ALA A 118 1.71 -20.40 -0.48
N ARG A 119 0.76 -19.64 0.08
CA ARG A 119 -0.67 -19.99 -0.03
C ARG A 119 -1.63 -18.83 0.18
N PHE A 120 -2.81 -18.98 -0.43
CA PHE A 120 -4.00 -18.19 -0.12
C PHE A 120 -4.96 -18.96 0.78
N THR A 121 -5.59 -18.26 1.72
CA THR A 121 -6.64 -18.79 2.60
C THR A 121 -7.79 -17.79 2.75
N SER A 122 -8.96 -18.28 3.21
CA SER A 122 -10.17 -17.49 3.37
C SER A 122 -10.89 -17.88 4.64
N SER A 123 -11.48 -16.90 5.34
CA SER A 123 -12.39 -17.11 6.47
C SER A 123 -13.86 -17.25 6.06
N SER A 124 -14.16 -17.38 4.77
CA SER A 124 -15.52 -17.42 4.24
C SER A 124 -16.26 -18.70 4.61
N ASP A 125 -17.53 -18.55 4.99
CA ASP A 125 -18.45 -19.68 5.24
C ASP A 125 -19.14 -20.19 3.96
N ILE A 126 -19.12 -19.39 2.89
CA ILE A 126 -19.89 -19.66 1.65
C ILE A 126 -19.02 -20.16 0.48
N PHE A 127 -17.70 -20.07 0.59
CA PHE A 127 -16.77 -20.61 -0.42
C PHE A 127 -15.43 -20.97 0.20
N GLN A 128 -14.69 -21.84 -0.47
CA GLN A 128 -13.28 -22.06 -0.20
C GLN A 128 -12.43 -21.38 -1.27
N ILE A 129 -11.22 -20.98 -0.88
CA ILE A 129 -10.19 -20.53 -1.82
C ILE A 129 -9.13 -21.62 -1.92
N ALA A 130 -8.76 -21.98 -3.15
CA ALA A 130 -7.63 -22.88 -3.36
C ALA A 130 -6.33 -22.18 -2.94
N GLU A 131 -5.30 -22.96 -2.56
CA GLU A 131 -4.00 -22.42 -2.14
C GLU A 131 -3.34 -21.52 -3.19
N ASN A 132 -3.70 -21.69 -4.46
CA ASN A 132 -3.21 -20.84 -5.55
C ASN A 132 -4.00 -19.52 -5.71
N GLY A 133 -5.00 -19.24 -4.87
CA GLY A 133 -5.83 -18.03 -4.96
C GLY A 133 -7.05 -18.16 -5.88
N LEU A 134 -7.42 -19.35 -6.34
CA LEU A 134 -8.66 -19.54 -7.10
C LEU A 134 -9.86 -19.63 -6.15
N ILE A 135 -10.78 -18.68 -6.27
CA ILE A 135 -12.13 -18.78 -5.71
C ILE A 135 -13.01 -19.39 -6.80
N ASP A 136 -13.63 -20.54 -6.52
CA ASP A 136 -14.55 -21.21 -7.43
C ASP A 136 -15.71 -21.84 -6.61
N PHE A 137 -16.92 -21.30 -6.76
CA PHE A 137 -18.11 -21.78 -6.06
C PHE A 137 -19.40 -21.45 -6.82
N THR A 138 -20.48 -22.15 -6.46
CA THR A 138 -21.83 -21.86 -6.95
C THR A 138 -22.70 -21.52 -5.73
N PRO A 139 -23.16 -20.26 -5.57
CA PRO A 139 -23.98 -19.86 -4.43
C PRO A 139 -25.31 -20.63 -4.40
N THR A 140 -25.77 -20.98 -3.20
CA THR A 140 -27.08 -21.60 -2.96
C THR A 140 -28.10 -20.56 -2.48
N ALA A 141 -29.38 -20.91 -2.45
CA ALA A 141 -30.42 -20.03 -1.91
C ALA A 141 -30.18 -19.64 -0.44
N GLU A 142 -29.50 -20.49 0.34
CA GLU A 142 -29.13 -20.21 1.74
C GLU A 142 -28.04 -19.15 1.85
N SER A 143 -27.25 -18.94 0.79
CA SER A 143 -26.20 -17.92 0.74
C SER A 143 -26.69 -16.54 0.29
N ILE A 144 -27.98 -16.34 -0.01
CA ILE A 144 -28.53 -15.03 -0.40
C ILE A 144 -28.27 -14.00 0.70
N GLY A 145 -27.79 -12.82 0.30
CA GLY A 145 -27.54 -11.71 1.20
C GLY A 145 -26.09 -11.23 1.18
N LEU A 146 -25.71 -10.55 2.27
CA LEU A 146 -24.43 -9.89 2.42
C LEU A 146 -23.51 -10.71 3.34
N HIS A 147 -22.31 -11.02 2.84
CA HIS A 147 -21.27 -11.74 3.56
C HIS A 147 -19.96 -10.95 3.54
N PHE A 148 -19.09 -11.27 4.50
CA PHE A 148 -17.74 -10.74 4.58
C PHE A 148 -16.78 -11.90 4.80
N ALA A 149 -15.67 -11.89 4.08
CA ALA A 149 -14.60 -12.87 4.26
C ALA A 149 -13.26 -12.17 4.30
N THR A 150 -12.39 -12.58 5.21
CA THR A 150 -10.98 -12.18 5.19
C THR A 150 -10.23 -13.12 4.27
N ILE A 151 -9.69 -12.59 3.18
CA ILE A 151 -8.73 -13.29 2.33
C ILE A 151 -7.33 -12.99 2.88
N THR A 152 -6.51 -14.02 3.02
CA THR A 152 -5.14 -13.93 3.52
C THR A 152 -4.19 -14.55 2.51
N VAL A 153 -3.08 -13.88 2.22
CA VAL A 153 -1.90 -14.48 1.58
C VAL A 153 -0.83 -14.68 2.64
N GLU A 154 -0.13 -15.80 2.58
CA GLU A 154 0.99 -16.16 3.46
C GLU A 154 2.18 -16.61 2.60
N ASP A 155 3.39 -16.16 2.95
CA ASP A 155 4.65 -16.58 2.33
C ASP A 155 5.23 -17.86 2.96
N SER A 156 6.43 -18.26 2.54
CA SER A 156 7.10 -19.46 3.04
C SER A 156 7.64 -19.34 4.48
N LYS A 157 7.76 -18.12 5.01
CA LYS A 157 8.25 -17.80 6.36
C LYS A 157 7.14 -17.49 7.37
N GLY A 158 5.92 -17.34 6.89
CA GLY A 158 4.73 -17.05 7.68
C GLY A 158 4.34 -15.58 7.76
N PHE A 159 4.95 -14.66 6.99
CA PHE A 159 4.43 -13.30 6.89
C PHE A 159 3.14 -13.30 6.07
N LYS A 160 2.29 -12.32 6.36
CA LYS A 160 0.90 -12.29 5.91
C LYS A 160 0.46 -10.90 5.52
N ASP A 161 -0.40 -10.86 4.50
CA ASP A 161 -1.25 -9.73 4.20
C ASP A 161 -2.70 -10.20 4.02
N THR A 162 -3.64 -9.32 4.37
CA THR A 162 -5.06 -9.66 4.49
C THR A 162 -5.96 -8.57 3.95
N GLN A 163 -7.08 -8.97 3.37
CA GLN A 163 -8.14 -8.05 2.98
C GLN A 163 -9.52 -8.62 3.34
N VAL A 164 -10.35 -7.79 3.97
CA VAL A 164 -11.77 -8.08 4.13
C VAL A 164 -12.48 -7.77 2.81
N VAL A 165 -13.15 -8.77 2.25
CA VAL A 165 -13.89 -8.70 0.99
C VAL A 165 -15.37 -8.79 1.27
N LYS A 166 -16.14 -7.88 0.69
CA LYS A 166 -17.60 -7.90 0.70
C LYS A 166 -18.10 -8.83 -0.40
N ILE A 167 -19.02 -9.72 -0.06
CA ILE A 167 -19.68 -10.62 -1.02
C ILE A 167 -21.19 -10.39 -0.96
N GLU A 168 -21.77 -9.98 -2.08
CA GLU A 168 -23.21 -9.83 -2.29
C GLU A 168 -23.72 -11.00 -3.14
N VAL A 169 -24.62 -11.79 -2.59
CA VAL A 169 -25.28 -12.90 -3.29
C VAL A 169 -26.74 -12.53 -3.55
N VAL A 170 -27.14 -12.61 -4.82
CA VAL A 170 -28.49 -12.28 -5.32
C VAL A 170 -29.19 -13.45 -6.02
#